data_AF-A0A958MRR5-F1
#
_entry.id   AF-A0A958MRR5-F1
#
_cell.length_a   1.000
_cell.length_b   1.000
_cell.length_c   1.000
_cell.angle_alpha   90.00
_cell.angle_beta   90.00
_cell.angle_gamma   90.00
#
_symmetry.space_group_name_H-M   'P 1'
#
loop_
_entity.id
_entity.type
_entity.pdbx_description
1 polymer ?
#
loop_
_entity_poly.entity_id
_entity_poly.type
_entity_poly.pdbx_seq_one_letter_code
_entity_poly.pdbx_strand_id
1 'polypeptide(L)'
;MDNQKRVLEEEIRSILRQYQAEVGHRRKPWPNALKTRILELSRLGVRQRRLVEITGISYQTILNWRKDAGLFVEKKAQPEKFHRLPVRVEKPRAKKGGPLTVIPPTVRGMTVRGKTVGDTSVGNLIVMTTPEGFRLEFSSLDQAVEFMQKMRGINAL
;
A
#
# COMPACT_ATOMS: atom_id res chain seq x y z
N MET A 1 32.70 -19.07 -16.92
CA MET A 1 31.77 -18.66 -15.82
C MET A 1 31.46 -19.78 -14.84
N ASP A 2 31.43 -21.05 -15.26
CA ASP A 2 31.08 -22.15 -14.34
C ASP A 2 32.10 -22.40 -13.23
N ASN A 3 33.38 -22.10 -13.47
CA ASN A 3 34.42 -22.22 -12.44
C ASN A 3 34.17 -21.26 -11.26
N GLN A 4 33.79 -20.01 -11.54
CA GLN A 4 33.47 -19.02 -10.50
C GLN A 4 32.26 -19.45 -9.65
N LYS A 5 31.25 -20.06 -10.26
CA LYS A 5 30.09 -20.60 -9.52
C LYS A 5 30.53 -21.71 -8.57
N ARG A 6 31.39 -22.64 -9.02
CA ARG A 6 31.92 -23.72 -8.17
C ARG A 6 32.71 -23.20 -6.98
N VAL A 7 33.62 -22.25 -7.21
CA VAL A 7 34.41 -21.62 -6.13
C VAL A 7 33.49 -20.97 -5.09
N LEU A 8 32.48 -20.21 -5.52
CA LEU A 8 31.52 -19.59 -4.60
C LEU A 8 30.66 -20.63 -3.85
N GLU A 9 30.26 -21.72 -4.49
CA GLU A 9 29.54 -22.82 -3.82
C GLU A 9 30.41 -23.46 -2.73
N GLU A 10 31.72 -23.64 -2.97
CA GLU A 10 32.67 -24.16 -1.99
C GLU A 10 32.91 -23.20 -0.83
N GLU A 11 33.09 -21.90 -1.12
CA GLU A 11 33.21 -20.86 -0.09
C GLU A 11 31.98 -20.81 0.82
N ILE A 12 30.78 -20.88 0.25
CA ILE A 12 29.52 -20.91 1.01
C ILE A 12 29.47 -22.12 1.93
N ARG A 13 29.85 -23.31 1.44
CA ARG A 13 29.91 -24.53 2.29
C ARG A 13 30.93 -24.37 3.41
N SER A 14 32.07 -23.76 3.13
CA SER A 14 33.10 -23.48 4.15
C SER A 14 32.56 -22.56 5.26
N ILE A 15 31.95 -21.44 4.88
CA ILE A 15 31.34 -20.48 5.82
C ILE A 15 30.23 -21.14 6.64
N LEU A 16 29.38 -21.98 6.02
CA LEU A 16 28.31 -22.69 6.73
C LEU A 16 28.85 -23.67 7.76
N ARG A 17 29.90 -24.44 7.43
CA ARG A 17 30.56 -25.35 8.37
C ARG A 17 31.17 -24.59 9.54
N GLN A 18 31.90 -23.51 9.26
CA GLN A 18 32.48 -22.66 10.29
C GLN A 18 31.41 -22.07 11.20
N TYR A 19 30.35 -21.52 10.62
CA TYR A 19 29.23 -20.94 11.37
C TYR A 19 28.54 -21.99 12.25
N GLN A 20 28.28 -23.20 11.73
CA GLN A 20 27.71 -24.28 12.54
C GLN A 20 28.63 -24.69 13.69
N ALA A 21 29.94 -24.73 13.47
CA ALA A 21 30.92 -25.05 14.51
C ALA A 21 30.97 -23.97 15.62
N GLU A 22 30.92 -22.70 15.26
CA GLU A 22 31.01 -21.58 16.23
C GLU A 22 29.69 -21.29 16.95
N VAL A 23 28.56 -21.38 16.25
CA VAL A 23 27.25 -20.92 16.75
C VAL A 23 26.38 -22.06 17.28
N GLY A 24 26.54 -23.27 16.75
CA GLY A 24 25.66 -24.40 17.04
C GLY A 24 24.25 -24.25 16.46
N HIS A 25 23.27 -24.91 17.09
CA HIS A 25 21.90 -25.08 16.56
C HIS A 25 20.89 -23.99 16.99
N ARG A 26 21.32 -22.95 17.71
CA ARG A 26 20.39 -21.91 18.18
C ARG A 26 20.06 -20.94 17.04
N ARG A 27 18.82 -20.43 17.02
CA ARG A 27 18.40 -19.38 16.08
C ARG A 27 19.26 -18.14 16.28
N LYS A 28 20.15 -17.86 15.33
CA LYS A 28 21.01 -16.68 15.29
C LYS A 28 20.96 -16.06 13.89
N PRO A 29 21.30 -14.76 13.77
CA PRO A 29 21.41 -14.11 12.48
C PRO A 29 22.50 -14.76 11.63
N TRP A 30 22.25 -14.89 10.33
CA TRP A 30 23.23 -15.39 9.36
C TRP A 30 24.39 -14.41 9.20
N PRO A 31 25.63 -14.88 8.98
CA PRO A 31 26.79 -14.01 8.83
C PRO A 31 26.72 -13.24 7.51
N ASN A 32 27.18 -11.98 7.52
CA ASN A 32 27.15 -11.12 6.33
C ASN A 32 27.95 -11.72 5.16
N ALA A 33 29.07 -12.39 5.43
CA ALA A 33 29.87 -13.05 4.40
C ALA A 33 29.04 -14.05 3.57
N LEU A 34 28.22 -14.87 4.25
CA LEU A 34 27.33 -15.83 3.60
C LEU A 34 26.27 -15.13 2.73
N LYS A 35 25.64 -14.06 3.24
CA LYS A 35 24.68 -13.25 2.48
C LYS A 35 25.32 -12.70 1.20
N THR A 36 26.52 -12.13 1.30
CA THR A 36 27.25 -11.57 0.15
C THR A 36 27.54 -12.62 -0.91
N ARG A 37 28.06 -13.80 -0.55
CA ARG A 37 28.36 -14.87 -1.51
C ARG A 37 27.11 -15.43 -2.21
N ILE A 38 26.01 -15.56 -1.47
CA ILE A 38 24.73 -15.99 -2.06
C ILE A 38 24.20 -14.96 -3.08
N LEU A 39 24.35 -13.66 -2.78
CA LEU A 39 23.97 -12.59 -3.71
C LEU A 39 24.87 -12.59 -4.95
N GLU A 40 26.17 -12.87 -4.82
CA GLU A 40 27.08 -13.04 -5.94
C GLU A 40 26.68 -14.23 -6.84
N LEU A 41 26.36 -15.40 -6.27
CA LEU A 41 25.82 -16.53 -7.05
C LEU A 41 24.51 -16.16 -7.75
N SER A 42 23.64 -15.39 -7.09
CA SER A 42 22.40 -14.92 -7.73
C SER A 42 22.67 -13.98 -8.90
N ARG A 43 23.72 -13.13 -8.83
CA ARG A 43 24.13 -12.27 -9.95
C ARG A 43 24.70 -13.07 -11.12
N LEU A 44 25.34 -14.21 -10.84
CA LEU A 44 25.80 -15.17 -11.84
C LEU A 44 24.67 -16.04 -12.45
N GLY A 45 23.41 -15.74 -12.12
CA GLY A 45 22.24 -16.40 -12.69
C GLY A 45 21.92 -17.77 -12.08
N VAL A 46 22.45 -18.11 -10.91
CA VAL A 46 22.07 -19.35 -10.22
C VAL A 46 20.62 -19.24 -9.73
N ARG A 47 19.79 -20.25 -10.05
CA ARG A 47 18.38 -20.32 -9.65
C ARG A 47 18.27 -20.47 -8.13
N GLN A 48 17.25 -19.87 -7.55
CA GLN A 48 17.07 -19.80 -6.09
C GLN A 48 16.79 -21.18 -5.48
N ARG A 49 16.08 -22.08 -6.19
CA ARG A 49 15.88 -23.46 -5.75
C ARG A 49 17.21 -24.19 -5.49
N ARG A 50 18.17 -24.02 -6.39
CA ARG A 50 19.52 -24.59 -6.23
C ARG A 50 20.28 -23.96 -5.06
N LEU A 51 20.10 -22.66 -4.80
CA LEU A 51 20.67 -22.01 -3.61
C LEU A 51 20.10 -22.59 -2.31
N VAL A 52 18.80 -22.89 -2.28
CA VAL A 52 18.17 -23.57 -1.13
C VAL A 52 18.75 -24.96 -0.93
N GLU A 53 18.90 -25.75 -2.01
CA GLU A 53 19.50 -27.09 -1.96
C GLU A 53 20.93 -27.08 -1.43
N ILE A 54 21.74 -26.10 -1.85
CA ILE A 54 23.16 -26.01 -1.46
C ILE A 54 23.32 -25.49 -0.03
N THR A 55 22.50 -24.53 0.38
CA THR A 55 22.71 -23.80 1.64
C THR A 55 21.83 -24.27 2.79
N GLY A 56 20.71 -24.94 2.49
CA GLY A 56 19.67 -25.26 3.47
C GLY A 56 18.90 -24.03 3.98
N ILE A 57 19.18 -22.84 3.47
CA ILE A 57 18.50 -21.61 3.87
C ILE A 57 17.13 -21.55 3.18
N SER A 58 16.11 -21.12 3.92
CA SER A 58 14.76 -21.03 3.38
C SER A 58 14.70 -20.15 2.13
N TYR A 59 13.86 -20.54 1.17
CA TYR A 59 13.63 -19.81 -0.06
C TYR A 59 13.22 -18.34 0.20
N GLN A 60 12.37 -18.12 1.20
CA GLN A 60 11.88 -16.80 1.57
C GLN A 60 13.01 -15.89 2.07
N THR A 61 13.94 -16.42 2.86
CA THR A 61 15.11 -15.67 3.34
C THR A 61 15.98 -15.21 2.18
N ILE A 62 16.25 -16.10 1.21
CA ILE A 62 17.03 -15.75 0.01
C ILE A 62 16.31 -14.68 -0.81
N LEU A 63 14.98 -14.78 -0.97
CA LEU A 63 14.20 -13.75 -1.67
C LEU A 63 14.30 -12.39 -0.99
N ASN A 64 14.15 -12.34 0.33
CA ASN A 64 14.25 -11.10 1.09
C ASN A 64 15.63 -10.46 0.90
N TRP A 65 16.71 -11.23 0.98
CA TRP A 65 18.05 -10.71 0.74
C TRP A 65 18.26 -10.15 -0.67
N ARG A 66 17.66 -10.79 -1.70
CA ARG A 66 17.71 -10.28 -3.07
C ARG A 66 16.91 -8.99 -3.23
N LYS A 67 15.77 -8.88 -2.55
CA LYS A 67 14.95 -7.66 -2.51
C LYS A 67 15.75 -6.52 -1.87
N ASP A 68 16.35 -6.75 -0.71
CA ASP A 68 17.19 -5.76 -0.01
C ASP A 68 18.37 -5.30 -0.88
N ALA A 69 18.92 -6.21 -1.68
CA ALA A 69 20.06 -5.93 -2.56
C ALA A 69 19.68 -5.31 -3.92
N GLY A 70 18.40 -5.01 -4.17
CA GLY A 70 17.93 -4.47 -5.46
C GLY A 70 18.09 -5.43 -6.63
N LEU A 71 18.29 -6.73 -6.38
CA LEU A 71 18.41 -7.76 -7.42
C LEU A 71 17.04 -8.25 -7.93
N PHE A 72 15.96 -7.73 -7.36
CA PHE A 72 14.65 -7.84 -7.97
C PHE A 72 14.60 -6.85 -9.13
N VAL A 73 14.58 -7.39 -10.34
CA VAL A 73 14.01 -6.64 -11.46
C VAL A 73 12.56 -6.47 -11.07
N GLU A 74 12.20 -5.28 -10.58
CA GLU A 74 10.81 -4.88 -10.56
C GLU A 74 10.33 -5.12 -11.98
N LYS A 75 9.47 -6.13 -12.16
CA LYS A 75 8.63 -6.14 -13.34
C LYS A 75 7.88 -4.84 -13.18
N LYS A 76 8.32 -3.78 -13.90
CA LYS A 76 7.65 -2.49 -13.95
C LYS A 76 6.19 -2.87 -13.99
N ALA A 77 5.46 -2.53 -12.91
CA ALA A 77 4.05 -2.83 -12.83
C ALA A 77 3.52 -2.32 -14.16
N GLN A 78 3.16 -3.24 -15.06
CA GLN A 78 2.49 -2.84 -16.28
C GLN A 78 1.36 -1.98 -15.74
N PRO A 79 1.30 -0.68 -16.10
CA PRO A 79 0.31 0.21 -15.54
C PRO A 79 -0.98 -0.56 -15.65
N GLU A 80 -1.58 -0.89 -14.49
CA GLU A 80 -2.73 -1.76 -14.46
C GLU A 80 -3.62 -1.20 -15.55
N LYS A 81 -3.93 -2.02 -16.56
CA LYS A 81 -4.86 -1.61 -17.59
C LYS A 81 -6.12 -1.33 -16.79
N PHE A 82 -6.33 -0.06 -16.43
CA PHE A 82 -7.43 0.37 -15.60
C PHE A 82 -8.63 -0.14 -16.36
N HIS A 83 -9.22 -1.23 -15.86
CA HIS A 83 -10.47 -1.71 -16.37
C HIS A 83 -11.42 -0.57 -16.05
N ARG A 84 -11.70 0.27 -17.05
CA ARG A 84 -12.76 1.27 -16.98
C ARG A 84 -14.01 0.47 -16.67
N LEU A 85 -14.36 0.38 -15.38
CA LEU A 85 -15.66 -0.09 -14.98
C LEU A 85 -16.63 0.89 -15.63
N PRO A 86 -17.49 0.45 -16.56
CA PRO A 86 -18.49 1.35 -17.12
C PRO A 86 -19.37 1.76 -15.95
N VAL A 87 -19.19 2.99 -15.47
CA VAL A 87 -20.12 3.61 -14.54
C VAL A 87 -21.41 3.76 -15.35
N ARG A 88 -22.36 2.85 -15.12
CA ARG A 88 -23.73 3.06 -15.56
C ARG A 88 -24.23 4.26 -14.80
N VAL A 89 -24.18 5.42 -15.45
CA VAL A 89 -24.93 6.59 -15.00
C VAL A 89 -26.39 6.23 -15.22
N GLU A 90 -27.02 5.67 -14.18
CA GLU A 90 -28.47 5.56 -14.16
C GLU A 90 -29.01 6.98 -14.27
N LYS A 91 -29.74 7.27 -15.35
CA LYS A 91 -30.38 8.57 -15.54
C LYS A 91 -31.17 8.88 -14.27
N PRO A 92 -30.90 10.00 -13.57
CA PRO A 92 -31.65 10.33 -12.38
C PRO A 92 -33.12 10.42 -12.77
N ARG A 93 -33.96 9.55 -12.20
CA ARG A 93 -35.41 9.70 -12.26
C ARG A 93 -35.71 11.03 -11.57
N ALA A 94 -36.09 12.03 -12.36
CA ALA A 94 -36.52 13.32 -11.86
C ALA A 94 -37.65 13.13 -10.83
N LYS A 95 -37.31 13.14 -9.54
CA LYS A 95 -38.29 13.24 -8.48
C LYS A 95 -38.70 14.71 -8.40
N LYS A 96 -39.96 14.98 -8.73
CA LYS A 96 -40.57 16.31 -8.62
C LYS A 96 -40.35 16.87 -7.20
N GLY A 97 -39.78 18.08 -7.16
CA GLY A 97 -39.68 19.04 -6.06
C GLY A 97 -39.98 18.54 -4.64
N GLY A 98 -38.92 18.25 -3.88
CA GLY A 98 -38.94 18.24 -2.42
C GLY A 98 -38.09 19.39 -1.87
N PRO A 99 -38.41 19.96 -0.71
CA PRO A 99 -37.66 21.06 -0.11
C PRO A 99 -36.22 20.65 0.23
N LEU A 100 -35.27 21.58 0.01
CA LEU A 100 -33.87 21.45 0.41
C LEU A 100 -33.79 21.18 1.92
N THR A 101 -33.29 20.00 2.30
CA THR A 101 -33.11 19.65 3.70
C THR A 101 -31.62 19.74 4.04
N VAL A 102 -31.25 20.67 4.91
CA VAL A 102 -29.91 20.72 5.50
C VAL A 102 -29.85 19.65 6.57
N ILE A 103 -29.10 18.57 6.31
CA ILE A 103 -28.87 17.52 7.32
C ILE A 103 -27.56 17.88 8.03
N PRO A 104 -27.59 18.33 9.30
CA PRO A 104 -26.36 18.48 10.08
C PRO A 104 -25.70 17.09 10.23
N PRO A 105 -24.37 16.99 10.13
CA PRO A 105 -23.69 15.70 10.24
C PRO A 105 -23.89 15.15 11.65
N THR A 106 -24.77 14.16 11.78
CA THR A 106 -24.82 13.35 13.01
C THR A 106 -23.76 12.28 12.85
N VAL A 107 -22.60 12.50 13.47
CA VAL A 107 -21.53 11.50 13.51
C VAL A 107 -22.03 10.34 14.35
N ARG A 108 -22.47 9.27 13.69
CA ARG A 108 -22.82 8.02 14.35
C ARG A 108 -21.51 7.43 14.86
N GLY A 109 -21.30 7.54 16.18
CA GLY A 109 -20.07 7.15 16.87
C GLY A 109 -19.55 5.81 16.39
N MET A 110 -18.36 5.83 15.80
CA MET A 110 -17.66 4.63 15.37
C MET A 110 -16.95 4.04 16.61
N THR A 111 -17.51 2.96 17.14
CA THR A 111 -16.94 2.30 18.33
C THR A 111 -15.73 1.47 17.92
N VAL A 112 -14.53 1.96 18.20
CA VAL A 112 -13.30 1.16 18.12
C VAL A 112 -12.86 0.82 19.54
N ARG A 113 -13.02 -0.45 19.93
CA ARG A 113 -12.45 -1.07 21.15
C ARG A 113 -12.74 -0.35 22.48
N GLY A 114 -14.03 -0.18 22.81
CA GLY A 114 -14.47 -0.05 24.21
C GLY A 114 -13.97 1.18 24.99
N LYS A 115 -13.44 2.20 24.32
CA LYS A 115 -13.14 3.50 24.94
C LYS A 115 -13.87 4.60 24.17
N THR A 116 -14.85 5.20 24.82
CA THR A 116 -15.52 6.42 24.38
C THR A 116 -14.54 7.57 24.58
N VAL A 117 -13.82 7.95 23.52
CA VAL A 117 -12.99 9.15 23.52
C VAL A 117 -13.90 10.31 23.14
N GLY A 118 -14.05 11.25 24.08
CA GLY A 118 -14.83 12.46 23.90
C GLY A 118 -14.33 13.31 22.74
N ASP A 119 -15.31 13.85 22.03
CA ASP A 119 -15.29 14.99 21.12
C ASP A 119 -13.92 15.62 20.85
N THR A 120 -13.32 15.21 19.73
CA THR A 120 -12.40 16.08 19.00
C THR A 120 -13.10 16.43 17.69
N SER A 121 -13.58 17.67 17.61
CA SER A 121 -14.23 18.30 16.47
C SER A 121 -13.26 18.38 15.28
N VAL A 122 -13.24 17.32 14.47
CA VAL A 122 -12.56 17.32 13.18
C VAL A 122 -13.46 18.04 12.17
N GLY A 123 -13.22 19.36 12.04
CA GLY A 123 -13.60 20.20 10.90
C GLY A 123 -15.09 20.25 10.52
N ASN A 124 -15.72 21.42 10.66
CA ASN A 124 -17.09 21.68 10.18
C ASN A 124 -17.15 21.63 8.64
N LEU A 125 -17.08 20.44 8.04
CA LEU A 125 -17.31 20.23 6.62
C LEU A 125 -18.82 20.26 6.37
N ILE A 126 -19.27 21.26 5.64
CA ILE A 126 -20.68 21.42 5.28
C ILE A 126 -20.89 20.76 3.93
N VAL A 127 -21.80 19.79 3.89
CA VAL A 127 -22.13 19.05 2.67
C VAL A 127 -23.49 19.52 2.15
N MET A 128 -23.52 20.05 0.94
CA MET A 128 -24.74 20.46 0.25
C MET A 128 -25.05 19.47 -0.88
N THR A 129 -26.30 19.01 -0.95
CA THR A 129 -26.79 18.17 -2.06
C THR A 129 -27.77 18.96 -2.91
N THR A 130 -27.45 19.12 -4.19
CA THR A 130 -28.33 19.82 -5.15
C THR A 130 -29.51 18.93 -5.56
N PRO A 131 -30.62 19.50 -6.10
CA PRO A 131 -31.75 18.71 -6.60
C PRO A 131 -31.37 17.71 -7.70
N GLU A 132 -30.29 17.99 -8.44
CA GLU A 132 -29.77 17.12 -9.49
C GLU A 132 -28.87 15.99 -8.96
N GLY A 133 -28.63 15.95 -7.63
CA GLY A 133 -27.87 14.90 -6.97
C GLY A 133 -26.36 15.17 -6.86
N PHE A 134 -25.88 16.36 -7.27
CA PHE A 134 -24.49 16.74 -7.04
C PHE A 134 -24.25 17.03 -5.55
N ARG A 135 -23.13 16.52 -5.05
CA ARG A 135 -22.66 16.72 -3.68
C ARG A 135 -21.51 17.71 -3.69
N LEU A 136 -21.66 18.79 -2.94
CA LEU A 136 -20.69 19.86 -2.79
C LEU A 136 -20.24 19.95 -1.34
N GLU A 137 -18.95 20.14 -1.13
CA GLU A 137 -18.34 20.19 0.20
C GLU A 137 -17.74 21.59 0.40
N PHE A 138 -18.07 22.21 1.54
CA PHE A 138 -17.64 23.56 1.89
C PHE A 138 -16.93 23.54 3.23
N SER A 139 -15.87 24.35 3.34
CA SER A 139 -15.13 24.51 4.60
C SER A 139 -15.82 25.45 5.59
N SER A 140 -16.76 26.28 5.12
CA SER A 140 -17.50 27.23 5.96
C SER A 140 -18.93 27.45 5.44
N LEU A 141 -19.81 27.93 6.34
CA LEU A 141 -21.20 28.24 6.02
C LEU A 141 -21.30 29.40 5.01
N ASP A 142 -20.43 30.40 5.15
CA ASP A 142 -20.44 31.59 4.30
C ASP A 142 -20.20 31.24 2.83
N GLN A 143 -19.28 30.30 2.54
CA GLN A 143 -19.04 29.81 1.18
C GLN A 143 -20.26 29.10 0.60
N ALA A 144 -20.94 28.28 1.42
CA ALA A 144 -22.15 27.59 0.98
C ALA A 144 -23.29 28.57 0.68
N VAL A 145 -23.43 29.62 1.50
CA VAL A 145 -24.44 30.67 1.32
C VAL A 145 -24.15 31.53 0.09
N GLU A 146 -22.90 31.95 -0.12
CA GLU A 146 -22.49 32.71 -1.30
C GLU A 146 -22.73 31.90 -2.58
N PHE A 147 -22.40 30.60 -2.56
CA PHE A 147 -22.68 29.69 -3.67
C PHE A 147 -24.19 29.59 -3.96
N MET A 148 -25.03 29.49 -2.92
CA MET A 148 -26.49 29.47 -3.10
C MET A 148 -27.04 30.81 -3.64
N GLN A 149 -26.48 31.95 -3.23
CA GLN A 149 -26.87 33.27 -3.73
C GLN A 149 -26.53 33.42 -5.22
N LYS A 150 -25.31 33.02 -5.63
CA LYS A 150 -24.89 32.99 -7.04
C LYS A 150 -25.79 32.08 -7.88
N MET A 151 -26.12 30.90 -7.38
CA MET A 151 -27.00 29.94 -8.09
C MET A 151 -28.44 30.42 -8.23
N ARG A 152 -28.93 31.26 -7.31
CA ARG A 152 -30.29 31.82 -7.38
C ARG A 152 -30.40 33.07 -8.27
N GLY A 153 -29.30 33.55 -8.84
CA GLY A 153 -29.30 34.76 -9.68
C GLY A 153 -29.77 36.02 -8.93
N ILE A 154 -29.70 36.02 -7.60
CA ILE A 154 -30.04 37.18 -6.79
C ILE A 154 -28.78 38.06 -6.76
N ASN A 155 -28.70 38.99 -7.71
CA ASN A 155 -27.86 40.17 -7.54
C ASN A 155 -28.41 40.93 -6.32
N ALA A 156 -27.71 40.86 -5.19
CA ALA A 156 -28.02 41.66 -4.02
C ALA A 156 -27.80 43.15 -4.38
N LEU A 157 -28.88 43.93 -4.29
CA LEU A 157 -28.84 45.37 -4.05
C LEU A 157 -28.42 45.63 -2.60
#